data_AF-A0A7Y4WHS2-F1
#
_entry.id   AF-A0A7Y4WHS2-F1
#
_cell.length_a   1.000
_cell.length_b   1.000
_cell.length_c   1.000
_cell.angle_alpha   90.00
_cell.angle_beta   90.00
_cell.angle_gamma   90.00
#
_symmetry.space_group_name_H-M   'P 1'
#
loop_
_entity.id
_entity.type
_entity.pdbx_description
1 polymer ?
#
loop_
_entity_poly.entity_id
_entity_poly.type
_entity_poly.pdbx_seq_one_letter_code
_entity_poly.pdbx_strand_id
1 'polypeptide(L)'
;MDVGSALSRAACRCAAFFVGAACLAGHGAAAQSYKLSTPTGANVGRFEVSPDGRWAVYLDGRIHSVNPLGGESPVQLDPRPAYQRFFGISPDSRHVIYGAGHGPTHLTSARIDGSSSPVELAGTMGPFAITADSQTVVFQTNIGLYSVPLDGHASPVLIQESNRIFGFVLTPDSTRVVYVIEGIQAGGGLAYAADLDGSPPPVRLNNDNASTLAQYLLISPDSSRLVYRRGAFGTLGRLFSVPLDASSSPVPLSSFGSHVNWYGPTTPKITADGSLVVYEHDLVTDGELFVVPIEGGVPPRSLSGPLGDGYVTTYELLPDRTHLLLVYGTGSGQDRQLYRAALDGPESPLLLSAPVTTTYHFKLHPNGTVAIFTGRASFGAPIALWAVPVDGSAAPLELNAGDTAPYGVTNHLDGFGFAGQGDIVVYTTGREGDDPPEPEDMLQLHAVPLDASAPSQRIDGPTVRGGSVRYTGDTFRGIIFRVAANGKRVLYLADQRMDRVVELFGAPLPNASEGGRFGRFR
;
A
#
# COMPACT_ATOMS: atom_id res chain seq x y z
N MET A 1 -23.92 -68.95 -56.07
CA MET A 1 -22.51 -69.05 -56.43
C MET A 1 -22.36 -68.32 -57.76
N ASP A 2 -21.75 -67.13 -57.85
CA ASP A 2 -21.13 -66.33 -56.79
C ASP A 2 -21.12 -64.82 -57.13
N VAL A 3 -20.66 -63.97 -56.21
CA VAL A 3 -20.80 -62.49 -56.25
C VAL A 3 -19.47 -61.78 -55.92
N GLY A 4 -19.08 -60.65 -56.54
CA GLY A 4 -19.66 -59.92 -57.67
C GLY A 4 -19.46 -58.39 -57.56
N SER A 5 -18.96 -57.72 -58.63
CA SER A 5 -18.67 -56.27 -58.71
C SER A 5 -17.50 -55.75 -57.84
N ALA A 6 -16.81 -54.63 -58.12
CA ALA A 6 -17.21 -53.44 -58.90
C ALA A 6 -16.07 -52.74 -59.68
N LEU A 7 -16.45 -51.72 -60.47
CA LEU A 7 -15.61 -50.97 -61.41
C LEU A 7 -14.92 -49.74 -60.79
N SER A 8 -13.83 -49.29 -61.42
CA SER A 8 -13.24 -47.96 -61.26
C SER A 8 -13.06 -47.28 -62.63
N ARG A 9 -13.59 -46.06 -62.82
CA ARG A 9 -13.26 -45.16 -63.94
C ARG A 9 -13.54 -43.69 -63.59
N ALA A 10 -12.51 -42.84 -63.74
CA ALA A 10 -12.46 -41.51 -64.38
C ALA A 10 -13.46 -40.39 -63.94
N ALA A 11 -13.24 -39.08 -64.16
CA ALA A 11 -12.22 -38.35 -64.91
C ALA A 11 -12.02 -36.91 -64.37
N CYS A 12 -11.08 -36.16 -64.97
CA CYS A 12 -10.81 -34.72 -64.78
C CYS A 12 -12.04 -33.79 -64.67
N ARG A 13 -11.91 -32.69 -63.90
CA ARG A 13 -12.03 -31.30 -64.43
C ARG A 13 -11.69 -30.18 -63.42
N CYS A 14 -11.23 -29.07 -63.98
CA CYS A 14 -11.30 -27.66 -63.53
C CYS A 14 -11.16 -27.32 -62.03
N ALA A 15 -10.05 -26.65 -61.69
CA ALA A 15 -9.96 -25.85 -60.46
C ALA A 15 -10.72 -24.52 -60.64
N ALA A 16 -11.61 -24.21 -59.69
CA ALA A 16 -12.27 -22.91 -59.58
C ALA A 16 -11.88 -22.25 -58.25
N PHE A 17 -11.50 -20.97 -58.29
CA PHE A 17 -11.26 -20.17 -57.09
C PHE A 17 -12.57 -19.96 -56.33
N PHE A 18 -12.56 -20.22 -55.02
CA PHE A 18 -13.53 -19.64 -54.08
C PHE A 18 -12.79 -19.07 -52.88
N VAL A 19 -12.97 -17.78 -52.64
CA VAL A 19 -12.46 -17.08 -51.47
C VAL A 19 -13.40 -17.37 -50.30
N GLY A 20 -12.93 -18.14 -49.32
CA GLY A 20 -13.64 -18.36 -48.05
C GLY A 20 -13.04 -17.48 -46.95
N ALA A 21 -13.68 -16.35 -46.66
CA ALA A 21 -13.30 -15.53 -45.52
C ALA A 21 -13.71 -16.21 -44.20
N ALA A 22 -12.73 -16.71 -43.45
CA ALA A 22 -12.96 -17.22 -42.10
C ALA A 22 -12.80 -16.07 -41.08
N CYS A 23 -13.91 -15.64 -40.49
CA CYS A 23 -13.88 -14.72 -39.34
C CYS A 23 -13.25 -15.43 -38.13
N LEU A 24 -11.97 -15.15 -37.85
CA LEU A 24 -11.32 -15.52 -36.61
C LEU A 24 -11.80 -14.58 -35.49
N ALA A 25 -12.92 -14.95 -34.86
CA ALA A 25 -13.33 -14.40 -33.57
C ALA A 25 -12.41 -14.96 -32.47
N GLY A 26 -11.22 -14.37 -32.37
CA GLY A 26 -10.21 -14.71 -31.37
C GLY A 26 -10.70 -14.42 -29.95
N HIS A 27 -11.37 -15.40 -29.34
CA HIS A 27 -11.58 -15.40 -27.89
C HIS A 27 -10.21 -15.62 -27.24
N GLY A 28 -9.62 -14.55 -26.73
CA GLY A 28 -8.40 -14.64 -25.93
C GLY A 28 -8.61 -15.62 -24.79
N ALA A 29 -7.67 -16.56 -24.61
CA ALA A 29 -7.75 -17.52 -23.52
C ALA A 29 -7.76 -16.76 -22.19
N ALA A 30 -8.86 -16.87 -21.44
CA ALA A 30 -9.02 -16.15 -20.18
C ALA A 30 -7.88 -16.53 -19.22
N ALA A 31 -7.28 -15.50 -18.61
CA ALA A 31 -6.32 -15.62 -17.52
C ALA A 31 -6.98 -16.39 -16.36
N GLN A 32 -6.77 -17.71 -16.28
CA GLN A 32 -7.47 -18.53 -15.30
C GLN A 32 -6.91 -18.26 -13.89
N SER A 33 -7.71 -17.62 -13.04
CA SER A 33 -7.39 -17.47 -11.63
C SER A 33 -7.45 -18.81 -10.90
N TYR A 34 -6.62 -18.96 -9.87
CA TYR A 34 -6.55 -20.15 -9.04
C TYR A 34 -6.71 -19.80 -7.57
N LYS A 35 -7.44 -20.66 -6.84
CA LYS A 35 -7.56 -20.52 -5.38
C LYS A 35 -6.22 -20.83 -4.73
N LEU A 36 -5.75 -19.91 -3.91
CA LEU A 36 -4.55 -20.02 -3.09
C LEU A 36 -4.87 -20.45 -1.65
N SER A 37 -6.04 -20.11 -1.11
CA SER A 37 -6.39 -20.55 0.24
C SER A 37 -6.82 -22.02 0.31
N THR A 38 -6.76 -22.56 1.52
CA THR A 38 -7.24 -23.88 1.92
C THR A 38 -8.75 -24.09 1.61
N PRO A 39 -9.19 -25.32 1.30
CA PRO A 39 -10.61 -25.66 1.09
C PRO A 39 -11.36 -25.90 2.42
N THR A 40 -11.13 -25.04 3.42
CA THR A 40 -11.69 -25.18 4.79
C THR A 40 -13.11 -24.65 4.92
N GLY A 41 -13.59 -23.82 3.99
CA GLY A 41 -14.84 -23.06 4.13
C GLY A 41 -14.74 -21.89 5.12
N ALA A 42 -13.55 -21.62 5.67
CA ALA A 42 -13.29 -20.48 6.53
C ALA A 42 -12.93 -19.24 5.69
N ASN A 43 -13.37 -18.07 6.14
CA ASN A 43 -13.08 -16.79 5.49
C ASN A 43 -11.62 -16.39 5.70
N VAL A 44 -10.92 -16.05 4.61
CA VAL A 44 -9.64 -15.36 4.67
C VAL A 44 -9.89 -13.91 5.11
N GLY A 45 -9.59 -13.59 6.36
CA GLY A 45 -9.84 -12.26 6.94
C GLY A 45 -8.74 -11.23 6.62
N ARG A 46 -7.50 -11.69 6.40
CA ARG A 46 -6.34 -10.87 6.06
C ARG A 46 -5.35 -11.68 5.24
N PHE A 47 -4.67 -11.04 4.30
CA PHE A 47 -3.48 -11.57 3.64
C PHE A 47 -2.45 -10.47 3.38
N GLU A 48 -1.19 -10.86 3.28
CA GLU A 48 -0.07 -10.00 2.87
C GLU A 48 0.86 -10.79 1.95
N VAL A 49 1.67 -10.07 1.18
CA VAL A 49 2.71 -10.62 0.32
C VAL A 49 4.06 -10.30 0.97
N SER A 50 5.00 -11.24 0.97
CA SER A 50 6.36 -10.99 1.45
C SER A 50 7.05 -9.90 0.61
N PRO A 51 7.97 -9.10 1.19
CA PRO A 51 8.73 -8.08 0.45
C PRO A 51 9.41 -8.59 -0.83
N ASP A 52 9.88 -9.85 -0.86
CA ASP A 52 10.47 -10.50 -2.04
C ASP A 52 9.45 -11.08 -3.05
N GLY A 53 8.15 -11.04 -2.73
CA GLY A 53 7.07 -11.56 -3.57
C GLY A 53 7.07 -13.08 -3.77
N ARG A 54 7.84 -13.84 -2.98
CA ARG A 54 7.91 -15.31 -3.05
C ARG A 54 6.86 -16.01 -2.19
N TRP A 55 6.26 -15.31 -1.24
CA TRP A 55 5.27 -15.85 -0.32
C TRP A 55 4.05 -14.93 -0.22
N ALA A 56 2.88 -15.53 -0.05
CA ALA A 56 1.71 -14.86 0.50
C ALA A 56 1.38 -15.51 1.85
N VAL A 57 1.16 -14.68 2.86
CA VAL A 57 0.77 -15.12 4.20
C VAL A 57 -0.68 -14.70 4.42
N TYR A 58 -1.53 -15.62 4.86
CA TYR A 58 -2.94 -15.35 5.07
C TYR A 58 -3.48 -15.94 6.37
N LEU A 59 -4.60 -15.40 6.82
CA LEU A 59 -5.29 -15.80 8.04
C LEU A 59 -6.73 -16.23 7.74
N ASP A 60 -7.04 -17.52 7.95
CA ASP A 60 -8.39 -18.11 7.85
C ASP A 60 -8.95 -18.52 9.24
N GLY A 61 -8.45 -17.88 10.30
CA GLY A 61 -8.51 -18.37 11.68
C GLY A 61 -7.25 -19.16 12.07
N ARG A 62 -6.48 -19.65 11.09
CA ARG A 62 -5.10 -20.12 11.25
C ARG A 62 -4.16 -19.38 10.31
N ILE A 63 -2.90 -19.27 10.71
CA ILE A 63 -1.87 -18.63 9.90
C ILE A 63 -1.22 -19.61 8.91
N HIS A 64 -1.23 -19.23 7.65
CA HIS A 64 -0.74 -20.03 6.53
C HIS A 64 0.21 -19.22 5.65
N SER A 65 1.19 -19.89 5.03
CA SER A 65 1.93 -19.35 3.90
C SER A 65 1.66 -20.17 2.62
N VAL A 66 1.76 -19.53 1.47
CA VAL A 66 1.62 -20.18 0.16
C VAL A 66 2.45 -19.46 -0.88
N ASN A 67 2.95 -20.20 -1.87
CA ASN A 67 3.62 -19.63 -3.04
C ASN A 67 2.61 -18.85 -3.90
N PRO A 68 2.78 -17.52 -4.13
CA PRO A 68 1.87 -16.70 -4.90
C PRO A 68 1.66 -17.18 -6.34
N LEU A 69 2.60 -17.94 -6.90
CA LEU A 69 2.53 -18.50 -8.26
C LEU A 69 1.62 -19.73 -8.37
N GLY A 70 1.17 -20.30 -7.24
CA GLY A 70 0.39 -21.54 -7.18
C GLY A 70 1.24 -22.80 -7.39
N GLY A 71 0.57 -23.94 -7.55
CA GLY A 71 1.21 -25.25 -7.76
C GLY A 71 1.56 -26.01 -6.47
N GLU A 72 1.69 -25.32 -5.35
CA GLU A 72 1.94 -25.88 -4.01
C GLU A 72 0.71 -25.67 -3.11
N SER A 73 0.48 -26.58 -2.16
CA SER A 73 -0.57 -26.40 -1.14
C SER A 73 -0.09 -25.46 -0.02
N PRO A 74 -0.97 -24.65 0.58
CA PRO A 74 -0.60 -23.79 1.71
C PRO A 74 -0.01 -24.59 2.88
N VAL A 75 1.05 -24.04 3.47
CA VAL A 75 1.68 -24.56 4.68
C VAL A 75 1.08 -23.85 5.88
N GLN A 76 0.47 -24.62 6.80
CA GLN A 76 0.02 -24.09 8.09
C GLN A 76 1.24 -23.82 8.98
N LEU A 77 1.55 -22.55 9.25
CA LEU A 77 2.79 -22.16 9.96
C LEU A 77 2.73 -22.41 11.47
N ASP A 78 1.53 -22.47 12.06
CA ASP A 78 1.34 -22.83 13.46
C ASP A 78 0.40 -24.04 13.58
N PRO A 79 0.88 -25.26 13.94
CA PRO A 79 0.03 -26.43 14.12
C PRO A 79 -0.81 -26.37 15.41
N ARG A 80 -0.55 -25.42 16.33
CA ARG A 80 -1.24 -25.35 17.62
C ARG A 80 -2.72 -24.96 17.42
N PRO A 81 -3.66 -25.54 18.21
CA PRO A 81 -5.06 -25.12 18.22
C PRO A 81 -5.20 -23.81 19.01
N ALA A 82 -4.75 -22.72 18.40
CA ALA A 82 -4.80 -21.37 18.92
C ALA A 82 -5.34 -20.44 17.83
N TYR A 83 -6.14 -19.44 18.21
CA TYR A 83 -6.64 -18.45 17.26
C TYR A 83 -5.58 -17.37 17.04
N GLN A 84 -4.92 -17.35 15.87
CA GLN A 84 -4.05 -16.23 15.51
C GLN A 84 -4.91 -15.04 15.04
N ARG A 85 -4.50 -13.82 15.39
CA ARG A 85 -5.25 -12.57 15.04
C ARG A 85 -4.45 -11.60 14.19
N PHE A 86 -3.15 -11.51 14.46
CA PHE A 86 -2.26 -10.53 13.84
C PHE A 86 -0.93 -11.21 13.51
N PHE A 87 -0.36 -10.81 12.38
CA PHE A 87 0.97 -11.20 11.97
C PHE A 87 1.69 -10.03 11.30
N GLY A 88 3.00 -10.18 11.13
CA GLY A 88 3.85 -9.35 10.29
C GLY A 88 4.94 -10.23 9.66
N ILE A 89 5.31 -9.94 8.42
CA ILE A 89 6.38 -10.63 7.70
C ILE A 89 7.70 -9.88 7.94
N SER A 90 8.80 -10.59 8.18
CA SER A 90 10.12 -9.95 8.31
C SER A 90 10.55 -9.28 7.00
N PRO A 91 11.24 -8.12 7.03
CA PRO A 91 11.73 -7.45 5.82
C PRO A 91 12.55 -8.36 4.87
N ASP A 92 13.34 -9.29 5.41
CA ASP A 92 14.10 -10.28 4.64
C ASP A 92 13.25 -11.39 3.99
N SER A 93 11.94 -11.37 4.19
CA SER A 93 10.96 -12.35 3.67
C SER A 93 11.19 -13.78 4.14
N ARG A 94 11.84 -14.01 5.30
CA ARG A 94 12.14 -15.37 5.80
C ARG A 94 11.28 -15.84 6.96
N HIS A 95 10.66 -14.93 7.70
CA HIS A 95 9.91 -15.25 8.90
C HIS A 95 8.56 -14.55 8.95
N VAL A 96 7.65 -15.16 9.71
CA VAL A 96 6.35 -14.62 10.04
C VAL A 96 6.25 -14.56 11.55
N ILE A 97 6.05 -13.35 12.07
CA ILE A 97 5.91 -13.05 13.49
C ILE A 97 4.44 -12.88 13.78
N TYR A 98 3.90 -13.59 14.77
CA TYR A 98 2.47 -13.57 15.05
C TYR A 98 2.14 -13.81 16.52
N GLY A 99 0.94 -13.37 16.91
CA GLY A 99 0.37 -13.65 18.22
C GLY A 99 -0.55 -14.87 18.18
N ALA A 100 -0.33 -15.83 19.08
CA ALA A 100 -1.15 -17.04 19.23
C ALA A 100 -1.67 -17.21 20.67
N GLY A 101 -2.96 -17.51 20.83
CA GLY A 101 -3.52 -17.94 22.12
C GLY A 101 -5.05 -17.89 22.21
N HIS A 102 -5.61 -18.65 23.15
CA HIS A 102 -7.00 -18.50 23.64
C HIS A 102 -7.07 -17.77 25.00
N GLY A 103 -5.93 -17.33 25.53
CA GLY A 103 -5.76 -16.56 26.76
C GLY A 103 -4.73 -15.45 26.53
N PRO A 104 -3.68 -15.29 27.37
CA PRO A 104 -2.58 -14.38 27.04
C PRO A 104 -1.96 -14.76 25.68
N THR A 105 -1.72 -13.76 24.84
CA THR A 105 -1.16 -13.95 23.49
C THR A 105 0.33 -14.21 23.57
N HIS A 106 0.82 -15.34 23.07
CA HIS A 106 2.25 -15.63 22.98
C HIS A 106 2.81 -15.12 21.65
N LEU A 107 3.94 -14.42 21.71
CA LEU A 107 4.68 -13.94 20.54
C LEU A 107 5.51 -15.08 19.98
N THR A 108 5.23 -15.48 18.74
CA THR A 108 5.88 -16.61 18.07
C THR A 108 6.50 -16.17 16.75
N SER A 109 7.68 -16.70 16.44
CA SER A 109 8.35 -16.62 15.13
C SER A 109 8.25 -17.97 14.43
N ALA A 110 7.81 -17.98 13.17
CA ALA A 110 7.88 -19.16 12.30
C ALA A 110 8.65 -18.84 11.02
N ARG A 111 9.37 -19.84 10.50
CA ARG A 111 9.92 -19.80 9.15
C ARG A 111 8.77 -19.70 8.14
N ILE A 112 8.83 -18.76 7.20
CA ILE A 112 7.74 -18.53 6.23
C ILE A 112 7.52 -19.72 5.29
N ASP A 113 8.53 -20.56 5.11
CA ASP A 113 8.51 -21.78 4.30
C ASP A 113 8.07 -23.03 5.11
N GLY A 114 7.82 -22.88 6.43
CA GLY A 114 7.50 -23.99 7.34
C GLY A 114 8.64 -24.99 7.56
N SER A 115 9.88 -24.67 7.18
CA SER A 115 11.03 -25.57 7.26
C SER A 115 11.48 -25.94 8.69
N SER A 116 11.06 -25.19 9.70
CA SER A 116 11.29 -25.50 11.12
C SER A 116 10.03 -25.29 11.95
N SER A 117 9.98 -25.93 13.12
CA SER A 117 8.96 -25.62 14.13
C SER A 117 9.02 -24.14 14.54
N PRO A 118 7.88 -23.51 14.87
CA PRO A 118 7.85 -22.16 15.41
C PRO A 118 8.55 -22.05 16.76
N VAL A 119 9.20 -20.91 16.99
CA VAL A 119 9.89 -20.56 18.24
C VAL A 119 9.07 -19.52 19.00
N GLU A 120 8.78 -19.78 20.26
CA GLU A 120 8.16 -18.80 21.15
C GLU A 120 9.22 -17.80 21.62
N LEU A 121 9.01 -16.51 21.33
CA LEU A 121 9.94 -15.44 21.69
C LEU A 121 9.61 -14.84 23.08
N ALA A 122 8.31 -14.72 23.40
CA ALA A 122 7.84 -14.19 24.68
C ALA A 122 6.38 -14.56 24.98
N GLY A 123 6.06 -14.71 26.27
CA GLY A 123 4.69 -14.87 26.75
C GLY A 123 4.01 -13.53 27.06
N THR A 124 2.75 -13.38 26.64
CA THR A 124 1.90 -12.18 26.80
C THR A 124 2.39 -10.95 26.02
N MET A 125 1.77 -10.69 24.86
CA MET A 125 2.16 -9.62 23.94
C MET A 125 1.05 -8.58 23.68
N GLY A 126 1.45 -7.31 23.62
CA GLY A 126 0.71 -6.20 23.00
C GLY A 126 1.13 -5.96 21.54
N PRO A 127 1.34 -4.71 21.09
CA PRO A 127 1.94 -4.42 19.79
C PRO A 127 3.41 -4.89 19.67
N PHE A 128 3.84 -5.19 18.45
CA PHE A 128 5.23 -5.51 18.10
C PHE A 128 5.66 -4.82 16.80
N ALA A 129 6.97 -4.67 16.60
CA ALA A 129 7.59 -4.28 15.34
C ALA A 129 8.86 -5.12 15.09
N ILE A 130 9.24 -5.27 13.82
CA ILE A 130 10.44 -5.99 13.39
C ILE A 130 11.44 -4.95 12.87
N THR A 131 12.71 -5.06 13.24
CA THR A 131 13.78 -4.19 12.72
C THR A 131 13.98 -4.34 11.21
N ALA A 132 14.47 -3.30 10.55
CA ALA A 132 14.66 -3.30 9.09
C ALA A 132 15.66 -4.37 8.63
N ASP A 133 16.67 -4.67 9.44
CA ASP A 133 17.64 -5.75 9.25
C ASP A 133 17.10 -7.18 9.48
N SER A 134 15.83 -7.30 9.90
CA SER A 134 15.16 -8.57 10.27
C SER A 134 15.80 -9.37 11.41
N GLN A 135 16.65 -8.74 12.24
CA GLN A 135 17.33 -9.43 13.34
C GLN A 135 16.56 -9.41 14.67
N THR A 136 15.78 -8.36 14.93
CA THR A 136 15.19 -8.10 16.26
C THR A 136 13.69 -7.84 16.16
N VAL A 137 12.93 -8.39 17.11
CA VAL A 137 11.53 -8.03 17.36
C VAL A 137 11.47 -7.17 18.62
N VAL A 138 10.87 -5.99 18.52
CA VAL A 138 10.57 -5.14 19.67
C VAL A 138 9.08 -5.25 19.96
N PHE A 139 8.73 -5.52 21.22
CA PHE A 139 7.36 -5.81 21.63
C PHE A 139 7.05 -5.25 23.01
N GLN A 140 5.79 -4.89 23.20
CA GLN A 140 5.29 -4.40 24.48
C GLN A 140 4.58 -5.52 25.26
N THR A 141 4.77 -5.53 26.58
CA THR A 141 4.04 -6.39 27.53
C THR A 141 3.24 -5.53 28.51
N ASN A 142 2.61 -6.16 29.51
CA ASN A 142 1.96 -5.46 30.63
C ASN A 142 2.95 -4.92 31.68
N ILE A 143 4.25 -5.17 31.55
CA ILE A 143 5.30 -4.75 32.51
C ILE A 143 6.38 -3.87 31.87
N GLY A 144 6.56 -3.90 30.55
CA GLY A 144 7.58 -3.09 29.88
C GLY A 144 7.66 -3.25 28.38
N LEU A 145 8.60 -2.52 27.78
CA LEU A 145 9.04 -2.66 26.39
C LEU A 145 10.30 -3.52 26.35
N TYR A 146 10.33 -4.48 25.43
CA TYR A 146 11.40 -5.46 25.27
C TYR A 146 11.86 -5.57 23.82
N SER A 147 13.11 -5.95 23.63
CA SER A 147 13.63 -6.51 22.39
C SER A 147 13.89 -8.01 22.56
N VAL A 148 13.90 -8.76 21.47
CA VAL A 148 14.32 -10.17 21.44
C VAL A 148 14.83 -10.51 20.03
N PRO A 149 15.87 -11.36 19.88
CA PRO A 149 16.26 -11.86 18.56
C PRO A 149 15.10 -12.58 17.88
N LEU A 150 14.93 -12.33 16.58
CA LEU A 150 13.79 -12.78 15.80
C LEU A 150 13.74 -14.31 15.60
N ASP A 151 14.87 -14.98 15.71
CA ASP A 151 15.04 -16.44 15.71
C ASP A 151 14.94 -17.08 17.11
N GLY A 152 14.86 -16.27 18.17
CA GLY A 152 14.81 -16.71 19.56
C GLY A 152 16.12 -17.28 20.13
N HIS A 153 17.28 -16.97 19.54
CA HIS A 153 18.56 -17.52 20.04
C HIS A 153 19.01 -16.98 21.41
N ALA A 154 18.41 -15.88 21.89
CA ALA A 154 18.64 -15.34 23.23
C ALA A 154 17.33 -14.86 23.86
N SER A 155 17.34 -14.74 25.20
CA SER A 155 16.18 -14.25 25.98
C SER A 155 15.87 -12.77 25.68
N PRO A 156 14.61 -12.33 25.85
CA PRO A 156 14.25 -10.93 25.72
C PRO A 156 15.03 -10.00 26.66
N VAL A 157 15.41 -8.83 26.14
CA VAL A 157 16.07 -7.76 26.88
C VAL A 157 15.05 -6.68 27.23
N LEU A 158 15.06 -6.24 28.49
CA LEU A 158 14.20 -5.16 28.99
C LEU A 158 14.77 -3.81 28.57
N ILE A 159 14.06 -3.07 27.72
CA ILE A 159 14.42 -1.71 27.31
C ILE A 159 13.90 -0.69 28.32
N GLN A 160 12.65 -0.87 28.78
CA GLN A 160 12.01 0.05 29.73
C GLN A 160 10.97 -0.69 30.57
N GLU A 161 11.16 -0.69 31.88
CA GLU A 161 10.14 -1.14 32.84
C GLU A 161 9.07 -0.06 32.97
N SER A 162 7.90 -0.28 32.36
CA SER A 162 6.74 0.61 32.43
C SER A 162 5.52 -0.05 31.80
N ASN A 163 4.42 -0.09 32.54
CA ASN A 163 3.10 -0.50 32.04
C ASN A 163 2.32 0.65 31.35
N ARG A 164 2.94 1.83 31.21
CA ARG A 164 2.33 3.06 30.67
C ARG A 164 2.96 3.50 29.34
N ILE A 165 3.41 2.54 28.55
CA ILE A 165 3.92 2.77 27.20
C ILE A 165 2.72 2.80 26.25
N PHE A 166 2.57 3.90 25.50
CA PHE A 166 1.44 4.11 24.57
C PHE A 166 1.79 3.79 23.11
N GLY A 167 2.99 3.28 22.87
CA GLY A 167 3.47 2.85 21.57
C GLY A 167 4.92 3.26 21.33
N PHE A 168 5.46 2.80 20.21
CA PHE A 168 6.85 2.96 19.84
C PHE A 168 7.05 2.89 18.32
N VAL A 169 8.19 3.40 17.85
CA VAL A 169 8.67 3.33 16.47
C VAL A 169 10.15 2.95 16.47
N LEU A 170 10.59 2.16 15.49
CA LEU A 170 11.99 1.75 15.34
C LEU A 170 12.76 2.76 14.47
N THR A 171 14.06 2.90 14.71
CA THR A 171 14.92 3.68 13.83
C THR A 171 15.28 2.88 12.56
N PRO A 172 15.38 3.53 11.38
CA PRO A 172 15.75 2.86 10.12
C PRO A 172 17.04 2.06 10.16
N ASP A 173 18.04 2.51 10.94
CA ASP A 173 19.33 1.83 11.13
C ASP A 173 19.24 0.54 11.97
N SER A 174 18.06 0.21 12.51
CA SER A 174 17.81 -0.95 13.38
C SER A 174 18.54 -0.96 14.73
N THR A 175 19.10 0.18 15.18
CA THR A 175 19.85 0.27 16.45
C THR A 175 19.00 0.67 17.65
N ARG A 176 17.90 1.41 17.44
CA ARG A 176 17.14 2.09 18.49
C ARG A 176 15.62 1.93 18.36
N VAL A 177 14.95 2.18 19.47
CA VAL A 177 13.51 2.42 19.55
C VAL A 177 13.23 3.80 20.14
N VAL A 178 12.27 4.51 19.55
CA VAL A 178 11.65 5.69 20.16
C VAL A 178 10.28 5.31 20.67
N TYR A 179 10.03 5.49 21.98
CA TYR A 179 8.77 5.12 22.63
C TYR A 179 8.17 6.29 23.42
N VAL A 180 6.88 6.20 23.71
CA VAL A 180 6.14 7.23 24.46
C VAL A 180 5.58 6.65 25.76
N ILE A 181 5.99 7.20 26.91
CA ILE A 181 5.39 6.94 28.23
C ILE A 181 4.36 8.02 28.56
N GLU A 182 3.27 7.66 29.25
CA GLU A 182 2.31 8.60 29.83
C GLU A 182 2.96 9.79 30.56
N GLY A 183 2.58 11.01 30.15
CA GLY A 183 3.01 12.25 30.78
C GLY A 183 2.00 12.73 31.82
N ILE A 184 2.27 13.91 32.40
CA ILE A 184 1.43 14.51 33.45
C ILE A 184 0.06 15.02 32.92
N GLN A 185 -0.13 15.07 31.59
CA GLN A 185 -1.38 15.51 30.96
C GLN A 185 -2.08 14.37 30.21
N ALA A 186 -3.39 14.24 30.41
CA ALA A 186 -4.23 13.31 29.69
C ALA A 186 -4.15 13.53 28.17
N GLY A 187 -3.96 12.44 27.42
CA GLY A 187 -3.90 12.47 25.95
C GLY A 187 -2.52 12.77 25.35
N GLY A 188 -1.42 12.59 26.10
CA GLY A 188 -0.08 12.66 25.53
C GLY A 188 1.02 12.23 26.50
N GLY A 189 2.23 12.03 25.98
CA GLY A 189 3.34 11.47 26.73
C GLY A 189 4.71 12.05 26.42
N LEU A 190 5.69 11.51 27.15
CA LEU A 190 7.10 11.80 27.02
C LEU A 190 7.75 10.81 26.05
N ALA A 191 8.41 11.33 25.03
CA ALA A 191 9.16 10.55 24.05
C ALA A 191 10.59 10.33 24.56
N TYR A 192 11.06 9.09 24.44
CA TYR A 192 12.40 8.67 24.78
C TYR A 192 12.99 7.83 23.64
N ALA A 193 14.30 7.94 23.39
CA ALA A 193 15.06 7.00 22.57
C ALA A 193 15.88 6.07 23.47
N ALA A 194 15.97 4.79 23.10
CA ALA A 194 16.81 3.79 23.77
C ALA A 194 17.43 2.83 22.74
N ASP A 195 18.64 2.33 23.03
CA ASP A 195 19.28 1.31 22.21
C ASP A 195 18.59 -0.06 22.42
N LEU A 196 18.51 -0.87 21.37
CA LEU A 196 17.78 -2.15 21.42
C LEU A 196 18.46 -3.23 22.27
N ASP A 197 19.69 -3.03 22.71
CA ASP A 197 20.41 -3.92 23.63
C ASP A 197 20.21 -3.54 25.12
N GLY A 198 19.40 -2.52 25.42
CA GLY A 198 19.13 -2.04 26.77
C GLY A 198 20.26 -1.21 27.40
N SER A 199 21.28 -0.84 26.63
CA SER A 199 22.34 0.09 27.05
C SER A 199 22.06 1.54 26.60
N PRO A 200 22.87 2.50 27.06
CA PRO A 200 22.69 3.37 28.24
C PRO A 200 21.23 3.74 28.63
N PRO A 201 20.95 4.51 29.71
CA PRO A 201 19.57 4.82 30.08
C PRO A 201 18.88 5.66 28.99
N PRO A 202 17.57 5.44 28.74
CA PRO A 202 16.83 6.11 27.67
C PRO A 202 16.92 7.64 27.71
N VAL A 203 17.27 8.26 26.58
CA VAL A 203 17.40 9.71 26.46
C VAL A 203 16.06 10.36 26.14
N ARG A 204 15.75 11.45 26.85
CA ARG A 204 14.46 12.14 26.78
C ARG A 204 14.45 13.16 25.63
N LEU A 205 13.46 13.06 24.74
CA LEU A 205 13.39 13.85 23.49
C LEU A 205 12.43 15.05 23.55
N ASN A 206 11.52 15.13 24.53
CA ASN A 206 10.58 16.25 24.70
C ASN A 206 10.38 16.68 26.16
N ASN A 207 9.94 17.91 26.38
CA ASN A 207 9.75 18.52 27.70
C ASN A 207 8.33 18.26 28.28
N ASP A 208 8.14 18.44 29.60
CA ASP A 208 6.88 18.08 30.29
C ASP A 208 5.65 18.85 29.78
N ASN A 209 5.85 20.08 29.32
CA ASN A 209 4.82 20.92 28.70
C ASN A 209 4.70 20.68 27.17
N ALA A 210 5.20 19.55 26.66
CA ALA A 210 5.37 19.28 25.24
C ALA A 210 5.01 17.83 24.84
N SER A 211 3.90 17.32 25.37
CA SER A 211 3.43 15.96 25.13
C SER A 211 3.22 15.61 23.65
N THR A 212 3.46 14.34 23.32
CA THR A 212 3.28 13.74 21.97
C THR A 212 2.64 12.34 22.10
N LEU A 213 2.39 11.65 20.98
CA LEU A 213 1.92 10.26 20.93
C LEU A 213 2.76 9.46 19.92
N ALA A 214 2.80 8.14 20.05
CA ALA A 214 3.60 7.28 19.18
C ALA A 214 3.19 7.36 17.70
N GLN A 215 1.90 7.55 17.42
CA GLN A 215 1.37 7.79 16.06
C GLN A 215 1.81 9.14 15.46
N TYR A 216 2.44 10.02 16.26
CA TYR A 216 2.87 11.36 15.90
C TYR A 216 4.41 11.49 15.82
N LEU A 217 5.10 10.39 15.57
CA LEU A 217 6.56 10.31 15.46
C LEU A 217 6.96 9.96 14.03
N LEU A 218 7.95 10.68 13.49
CA LEU A 218 8.61 10.38 12.21
C LEU A 218 10.12 10.41 12.46
N ILE A 219 10.80 9.30 12.16
CA ILE A 219 12.26 9.22 12.26
C ILE A 219 12.87 9.59 10.91
N SER A 220 13.92 10.40 10.90
CA SER A 220 14.64 10.73 9.66
C SER A 220 15.32 9.48 9.07
N PRO A 221 15.45 9.36 7.73
CA PRO A 221 16.01 8.16 7.09
C PRO A 221 17.44 7.79 7.53
N ASP A 222 18.22 8.78 7.95
CA ASP A 222 19.58 8.64 8.50
C ASP A 222 19.63 8.26 9.99
N SER A 223 18.47 8.08 10.64
CA SER A 223 18.32 7.81 12.07
C SER A 223 18.93 8.87 13.00
N SER A 224 19.10 10.12 12.54
CA SER A 224 19.67 11.21 13.36
C SER A 224 18.63 12.00 14.16
N ARG A 225 17.38 12.10 13.66
CA ARG A 225 16.35 13.00 14.21
C ARG A 225 14.97 12.35 14.37
N LEU A 226 14.25 12.83 15.38
CA LEU A 226 12.82 12.69 15.54
C LEU A 226 12.13 13.99 15.11
N VAL A 227 11.21 13.87 14.16
CA VAL A 227 10.18 14.88 13.87
C VAL A 227 8.89 14.45 14.57
N TYR A 228 8.28 15.35 15.35
CA TYR A 228 7.10 14.99 16.17
C TYR A 228 6.06 16.11 16.33
N ARG A 229 4.80 15.72 16.57
CA ARG A 229 3.71 16.64 16.92
C ARG A 229 3.69 16.94 18.42
N ARG A 230 3.83 18.20 18.80
CA ARG A 230 3.58 18.69 20.16
C ARG A 230 2.11 19.11 20.31
N GLY A 231 1.41 18.53 21.28
CA GLY A 231 0.05 18.90 21.67
C GLY A 231 -0.79 17.71 22.14
N ALA A 232 -1.79 17.97 22.98
CA ALA A 232 -2.67 16.92 23.51
C ALA A 232 -3.49 16.21 22.41
N PHE A 233 -4.05 15.05 22.74
CA PHE A 233 -5.01 14.34 21.89
C PHE A 233 -6.22 15.22 21.55
N GLY A 234 -6.71 15.13 20.32
CA GLY A 234 -7.86 15.92 19.85
C GLY A 234 -7.61 17.42 19.62
N THR A 235 -6.44 17.96 20.00
CA THR A 235 -6.06 19.32 19.59
C THR A 235 -5.36 19.32 18.25
N LEU A 236 -5.33 20.47 17.57
CA LEU A 236 -4.43 20.68 16.45
C LEU A 236 -3.06 21.09 17.02
N GLY A 237 -2.00 20.38 16.59
CA GLY A 237 -0.68 20.43 17.23
C GLY A 237 0.40 21.05 16.34
N ARG A 238 1.53 21.41 16.94
CA ARG A 238 2.66 22.06 16.27
C ARG A 238 3.78 21.06 16.01
N LEU A 239 4.50 21.22 14.89
CA LEU A 239 5.57 20.32 14.47
C LEU A 239 6.91 20.75 15.08
N PHE A 240 7.70 19.80 15.55
CA PHE A 240 9.03 19.99 16.12
C PHE A 240 10.02 18.95 15.57
N SER A 241 11.31 19.27 15.62
CA SER A 241 12.44 18.39 15.32
C SER A 241 13.42 18.37 16.49
N VAL A 242 14.01 17.21 16.78
CA VAL A 242 15.02 17.02 17.83
C VAL A 242 15.99 15.89 17.43
N PRO A 243 17.30 16.01 17.71
CA PRO A 243 18.23 14.89 17.55
C PRO A 243 17.87 13.70 18.44
N LEU A 244 18.04 12.47 17.95
CA LEU A 244 17.75 11.25 18.72
C LEU A 244 18.71 11.00 19.90
N ASP A 245 19.87 11.66 19.91
CA ASP A 245 20.82 11.66 21.02
C ASP A 245 20.55 12.78 22.05
N ALA A 246 19.51 13.60 21.83
CA ALA A 246 19.19 14.79 22.61
C ALA A 246 20.33 15.83 22.73
N SER A 247 21.28 15.84 21.77
CA SER A 247 22.43 16.77 21.74
C SER A 247 22.05 18.26 21.63
N SER A 248 20.83 18.57 21.20
CA SER A 248 20.27 19.92 21.22
C SER A 248 18.76 19.94 21.52
N SER A 249 18.28 21.07 22.01
CA SER A 249 16.87 21.28 22.34
C SER A 249 15.94 21.17 21.11
N PRO A 250 14.70 20.67 21.25
CA PRO A 250 13.74 20.62 20.16
C PRO A 250 13.47 21.99 19.52
N VAL A 251 13.54 22.04 18.19
CA VAL A 251 13.29 23.24 17.38
C VAL A 251 11.88 23.18 16.75
N PRO A 252 11.13 24.30 16.70
CA PRO A 252 9.83 24.33 16.02
C PRO A 252 10.02 24.30 14.51
N LEU A 253 9.27 23.42 13.83
CA LEU A 253 9.16 23.36 12.37
C LEU A 253 7.90 24.07 11.85
N SER A 254 6.90 24.34 12.70
CA SER A 254 5.69 25.06 12.33
C SER A 254 5.45 26.33 13.16
N SER A 255 4.81 27.33 12.54
CA SER A 255 4.51 28.64 13.13
C SER A 255 3.58 28.56 14.35
N PHE A 256 3.44 29.67 15.09
CA PHE A 256 2.49 29.74 16.20
C PHE A 256 1.07 29.83 15.65
N GLY A 257 0.14 29.07 16.24
CA GLY A 257 -1.20 28.88 15.67
C GLY A 257 -1.24 27.88 14.52
N SER A 258 -0.12 27.27 14.11
CA SER A 258 -0.16 26.28 13.04
C SER A 258 -0.77 24.95 13.46
N HIS A 259 -1.79 24.54 12.71
CA HIS A 259 -2.46 23.26 12.81
C HIS A 259 -1.88 22.27 11.80
N VAL A 260 -1.02 21.36 12.24
CA VAL A 260 -0.49 20.32 11.34
C VAL A 260 -1.39 19.10 11.37
N ASN A 261 -1.95 18.75 10.21
CA ASN A 261 -2.77 17.56 10.07
C ASN A 261 -1.91 16.29 10.17
N TRP A 262 -2.31 15.35 11.02
CA TRP A 262 -1.63 14.06 11.21
C TRP A 262 -2.50 12.85 10.88
N TYR A 263 -3.61 13.06 10.18
CA TYR A 263 -4.54 11.99 9.86
C TYR A 263 -4.92 12.02 8.38
N GLY A 264 -4.68 10.89 7.71
CA GLY A 264 -5.04 10.72 6.30
C GLY A 264 -3.93 11.17 5.33
N PRO A 265 -4.30 11.61 4.12
CA PRO A 265 -3.38 11.71 2.98
C PRO A 265 -2.43 12.91 2.99
N THR A 266 -2.60 13.86 3.91
CA THR A 266 -1.76 15.07 4.03
C THR A 266 -0.85 15.06 5.27
N THR A 267 -0.66 13.89 5.90
CA THR A 267 0.31 13.68 7.00
C THR A 267 1.71 14.18 6.63
N PRO A 268 2.54 14.62 7.60
CA PRO A 268 3.87 15.11 7.30
C PRO A 268 4.80 14.02 6.78
N LYS A 269 5.74 14.39 5.90
CA LYS A 269 6.73 13.50 5.30
C LYS A 269 8.12 14.14 5.37
N ILE A 270 9.13 13.33 5.67
CA ILE A 270 10.55 13.71 5.61
C ILE A 270 11.07 13.33 4.21
N THR A 271 11.90 14.17 3.60
CA THR A 271 12.53 13.83 2.31
C THR A 271 13.49 12.64 2.43
N ALA A 272 13.72 11.93 1.32
CA ALA A 272 14.53 10.70 1.32
C ALA A 272 16.02 10.91 1.63
N ASP A 273 16.49 12.15 1.59
CA ASP A 273 17.82 12.58 2.05
C ASP A 273 17.84 13.09 3.51
N GLY A 274 16.68 13.11 4.17
CA GLY A 274 16.49 13.60 5.54
C GLY A 274 16.46 15.12 5.70
N SER A 275 16.70 15.91 4.65
CA SER A 275 17.01 17.34 4.79
C SER A 275 15.81 18.26 5.03
N LEU A 276 14.63 17.90 4.52
CA LEU A 276 13.41 18.70 4.55
C LEU A 276 12.24 17.93 5.17
N VAL A 277 11.29 18.68 5.72
CA VAL A 277 9.99 18.19 6.17
C VAL A 277 8.90 18.93 5.41
N VAL A 278 8.02 18.17 4.78
CA VAL A 278 6.82 18.66 4.11
C VAL A 278 5.62 18.35 4.99
N TYR A 279 4.70 19.32 5.15
CA TYR A 279 3.52 19.16 5.99
C TYR A 279 2.38 20.07 5.52
N GLU A 280 1.14 19.64 5.72
CA GLU A 280 -0.06 20.46 5.46
C GLU A 280 -0.47 21.25 6.71
N HIS A 281 -1.01 22.44 6.49
CA HIS A 281 -1.35 23.41 7.52
C HIS A 281 -2.71 24.08 7.25
N ASP A 282 -3.64 23.87 8.18
CA ASP A 282 -5.00 24.41 8.16
C ASP A 282 -5.14 25.69 9.02
N LEU A 283 -5.67 26.77 8.44
CA LEU A 283 -6.06 28.01 9.14
C LEU A 283 -7.57 28.31 9.08
N VAL A 284 -8.41 27.27 9.20
CA VAL A 284 -9.87 27.26 9.42
C VAL A 284 -10.75 27.04 8.17
N THR A 285 -10.23 27.13 6.94
CA THR A 285 -11.03 26.76 5.74
C THR A 285 -10.31 26.04 4.60
N ASP A 286 -9.01 26.22 4.39
CA ASP A 286 -8.28 25.62 3.27
C ASP A 286 -6.85 25.23 3.70
N GLY A 287 -6.45 23.99 3.45
CA GLY A 287 -5.16 23.42 3.88
C GLY A 287 -4.05 23.64 2.84
N GLU A 288 -3.07 24.48 3.20
CA GLU A 288 -1.87 24.74 2.37
C GLU A 288 -0.73 23.76 2.71
N LEU A 289 0.05 23.38 1.70
CA LEU A 289 1.23 22.52 1.87
C LEU A 289 2.50 23.36 2.02
N PHE A 290 3.26 23.10 3.09
CA PHE A 290 4.51 23.80 3.43
C PHE A 290 5.73 22.88 3.38
N VAL A 291 6.90 23.48 3.17
CA VAL A 291 8.22 22.84 3.32
C VAL A 291 9.11 23.66 4.26
N VAL A 292 9.92 22.96 5.07
CA VAL A 292 10.90 23.53 6.00
C VAL A 292 12.10 22.59 6.17
N PRO A 293 13.34 23.07 6.37
CA PRO A 293 14.46 22.22 6.76
C PRO A 293 14.20 21.46 8.06
N ILE A 294 14.67 20.21 8.16
CA ILE A 294 14.54 19.39 9.38
C ILE A 294 15.27 20.00 10.58
N GLU A 295 16.29 20.81 10.31
CA GLU A 295 17.05 21.61 11.28
C GLU A 295 16.27 22.84 11.81
N GLY A 296 15.13 23.16 11.20
CA GLY A 296 14.39 24.40 11.46
C GLY A 296 15.20 25.63 11.04
N GLY A 297 15.19 26.67 11.87
CA GLY A 297 16.02 27.87 11.71
C GLY A 297 15.57 28.87 10.63
N VAL A 298 14.71 28.48 9.69
CA VAL A 298 14.09 29.35 8.68
C VAL A 298 12.55 29.25 8.72
N PRO A 299 11.81 30.30 8.32
CA PRO A 299 10.37 30.23 8.18
C PRO A 299 9.92 29.16 7.17
N PRO A 300 8.84 28.41 7.43
CA PRO A 300 8.26 27.48 6.46
C PRO A 300 7.79 28.20 5.19
N ARG A 301 8.00 27.57 4.04
CA ARG A 301 7.63 28.09 2.72
C ARG A 301 6.41 27.35 2.18
N SER A 302 5.39 28.09 1.71
CA SER A 302 4.25 27.47 1.02
C SER A 302 4.66 26.95 -0.36
N LEU A 303 4.17 25.74 -0.68
CA LEU A 303 4.30 25.05 -1.96
C LEU A 303 3.02 25.19 -2.81
N SER A 304 1.85 25.24 -2.16
CA SER A 304 0.55 25.36 -2.84
C SER A 304 0.07 26.79 -3.01
N GLY A 305 0.54 27.76 -2.21
CA GLY A 305 0.14 29.17 -2.28
C GLY A 305 0.22 29.81 -3.68
N PRO A 306 1.18 29.47 -4.57
CA PRO A 306 1.19 29.95 -5.95
C PRO A 306 -0.02 29.50 -6.81
N LEU A 307 -0.83 28.54 -6.36
CA LEU A 307 -2.05 28.07 -7.03
C LEU A 307 -3.31 28.91 -6.68
N GLY A 308 -3.19 29.89 -5.78
CA GLY A 308 -4.31 30.72 -5.32
C GLY A 308 -5.04 30.11 -4.12
N ASP A 309 -6.34 30.42 -3.99
CA ASP A 309 -7.17 29.96 -2.86
C ASP A 309 -7.71 28.54 -3.11
N GLY A 310 -7.48 27.63 -2.15
CA GLY A 310 -7.86 26.22 -2.27
C GLY A 310 -7.03 25.28 -1.38
N TYR A 311 -7.34 23.99 -1.44
CA TYR A 311 -6.91 22.98 -0.48
C TYR A 311 -6.16 21.80 -1.13
N VAL A 312 -5.14 21.30 -0.43
CA VAL A 312 -4.42 20.07 -0.80
C VAL A 312 -5.17 18.85 -0.25
N THR A 313 -5.49 17.89 -1.11
CA THR A 313 -6.20 16.66 -0.71
C THR A 313 -5.29 15.45 -0.53
N THR A 314 -4.12 15.44 -1.16
CA THR A 314 -3.10 14.39 -1.04
C THR A 314 -1.80 14.88 -1.67
N TYR A 315 -0.66 14.39 -1.20
CA TYR A 315 0.63 14.66 -1.83
C TYR A 315 1.61 13.48 -1.64
N GLU A 316 2.60 13.35 -2.53
CA GLU A 316 3.63 12.31 -2.51
C GLU A 316 4.97 12.89 -2.96
N LEU A 317 6.05 12.62 -2.21
CA LEU A 317 7.40 13.08 -2.55
C LEU A 317 7.96 12.28 -3.74
N LEU A 318 8.67 12.94 -4.66
CA LEU A 318 9.36 12.22 -5.73
C LEU A 318 10.67 11.58 -5.23
N PRO A 319 11.08 10.43 -5.79
CA PRO A 319 12.41 9.85 -5.59
C PRO A 319 13.59 10.76 -6.03
N ASP A 320 13.33 11.81 -6.82
CA ASP A 320 14.35 12.76 -7.28
C ASP A 320 14.86 13.71 -6.19
N ARG A 321 14.18 13.75 -5.03
CA ARG A 321 14.48 14.60 -3.86
C ARG A 321 14.30 16.10 -4.08
N THR A 322 13.81 16.53 -5.24
CA THR A 322 13.62 17.95 -5.59
C THR A 322 12.17 18.30 -5.86
N HIS A 323 11.27 17.32 -6.04
CA HIS A 323 9.86 17.58 -6.29
C HIS A 323 8.90 16.78 -5.39
N LEU A 324 7.63 17.18 -5.44
CA LEU A 324 6.50 16.36 -5.02
C LEU A 324 5.35 16.45 -6.03
N LEU A 325 4.45 15.46 -5.99
CA LEU A 325 3.12 15.53 -6.58
C LEU A 325 2.10 15.92 -5.52
N LEU A 326 1.11 16.73 -5.88
CA LEU A 326 -0.01 17.10 -5.02
C LEU A 326 -1.32 17.16 -5.81
N VAL A 327 -2.44 16.82 -5.19
CA VAL A 327 -3.78 17.07 -5.74
C VAL A 327 -4.41 18.26 -5.04
N TYR A 328 -4.68 19.31 -5.81
CA TYR A 328 -5.20 20.59 -5.34
C TYR A 328 -6.63 20.81 -5.82
N GLY A 329 -7.53 21.27 -4.94
CA GLY A 329 -8.88 21.71 -5.29
C GLY A 329 -9.05 23.20 -5.04
N THR A 330 -9.81 23.89 -5.90
CA THR A 330 -10.06 25.34 -5.78
C THR A 330 -11.46 25.64 -5.27
N GLY A 331 -11.56 26.40 -4.18
CA GLY A 331 -12.82 26.83 -3.55
C GLY A 331 -13.79 25.69 -3.20
N SER A 332 -15.09 25.98 -3.21
CA SER A 332 -16.16 25.01 -2.90
C SER A 332 -16.47 24.00 -4.03
N GLY A 333 -15.59 23.90 -5.03
CA GLY A 333 -15.74 23.03 -6.18
C GLY A 333 -15.41 21.56 -5.90
N GLN A 334 -15.89 20.67 -6.78
CA GLN A 334 -15.40 19.29 -6.84
C GLN A 334 -14.12 19.16 -7.68
N ASP A 335 -13.81 20.18 -8.49
CA ASP A 335 -12.68 20.18 -9.41
C ASP A 335 -11.36 20.21 -8.64
N ARG A 336 -10.54 19.21 -8.97
CA ARG A 336 -9.31 18.85 -8.28
C ARG A 336 -8.31 18.40 -9.33
N GLN A 337 -7.10 18.91 -9.30
CA GLN A 337 -6.11 18.64 -10.36
C GLN A 337 -4.78 18.18 -9.77
N LEU A 338 -4.06 17.36 -10.53
CA LEU A 338 -2.74 16.85 -10.15
C LEU A 338 -1.67 17.85 -10.61
N TYR A 339 -0.82 18.28 -9.69
CA TYR A 339 0.31 19.17 -9.95
C TYR A 339 1.63 18.54 -9.48
N ARG A 340 2.74 18.96 -10.10
CA ARG A 340 4.10 18.78 -9.58
C ARG A 340 4.63 20.11 -9.03
N ALA A 341 5.17 20.11 -7.82
CA ALA A 341 5.78 21.30 -7.20
C ALA A 341 7.26 21.06 -6.87
N ALA A 342 8.09 22.10 -6.98
CA ALA A 342 9.49 22.08 -6.59
C ALA A 342 9.70 22.36 -5.09
N LEU A 343 10.56 21.57 -4.45
CA LEU A 343 10.93 21.71 -3.04
C LEU A 343 11.89 22.89 -2.81
N ASP A 344 12.63 23.32 -3.84
CA ASP A 344 13.71 24.31 -3.81
C ASP A 344 13.47 25.55 -4.69
N GLY A 345 12.31 26.21 -4.56
CA GLY A 345 12.12 27.53 -5.15
C GLY A 345 10.66 27.97 -5.32
N PRO A 346 10.43 29.23 -5.75
CA PRO A 346 9.10 29.78 -5.97
C PRO A 346 8.50 29.40 -7.34
N GLU A 347 8.92 28.28 -7.94
CA GLU A 347 8.34 27.82 -9.20
C GLU A 347 6.87 27.46 -9.01
N SER A 348 6.00 28.02 -9.86
CA SER A 348 4.57 27.70 -9.84
C SER A 348 4.36 26.22 -10.15
N PRO A 349 3.55 25.47 -9.37
CA PRO A 349 3.37 24.05 -9.62
C PRO A 349 2.83 23.75 -11.03
N LEU A 350 3.47 22.78 -11.69
CA LEU A 350 3.14 22.34 -13.05
C LEU A 350 1.86 21.50 -13.02
N LEU A 351 0.81 21.94 -13.71
CA LEU A 351 -0.42 21.18 -13.91
C LEU A 351 -0.15 19.97 -14.82
N LEU A 352 -0.35 18.76 -14.27
CA LEU A 352 -0.18 17.50 -15.00
C LEU A 352 -1.50 16.91 -15.52
N SER A 353 -2.62 17.08 -14.79
CA SER A 353 -3.86 16.35 -15.15
C SER A 353 -4.64 16.94 -16.34
N ALA A 354 -4.27 18.08 -16.92
CA ALA A 354 -5.04 18.67 -18.03
C ALA A 354 -5.02 17.77 -19.29
N PRO A 355 -6.17 17.51 -19.96
CA PRO A 355 -7.47 18.19 -19.83
C PRO A 355 -8.45 17.57 -18.82
N VAL A 356 -8.05 16.56 -18.03
CA VAL A 356 -8.89 15.96 -16.98
C VAL A 356 -9.25 17.03 -15.93
N THR A 357 -10.56 17.25 -15.73
CA THR A 357 -11.09 18.32 -14.87
C THR A 357 -11.08 17.96 -13.39
N THR A 358 -11.17 16.66 -13.08
CA THR A 358 -11.22 16.18 -11.69
C THR A 358 -10.35 14.95 -11.49
N THR A 359 -9.43 15.01 -10.54
CA THR A 359 -8.56 13.94 -10.05
C THR A 359 -8.97 13.58 -8.62
N TYR A 360 -9.17 12.30 -8.34
CA TYR A 360 -9.58 11.82 -7.01
C TYR A 360 -8.42 11.24 -6.22
N HIS A 361 -7.67 10.33 -6.83
CA HIS A 361 -6.55 9.62 -6.23
C HIS A 361 -5.44 9.44 -7.26
N PHE A 362 -4.18 9.42 -6.82
CA PHE A 362 -3.04 9.08 -7.67
C PHE A 362 -2.08 8.12 -6.96
N LYS A 363 -1.23 7.45 -7.75
CA LYS A 363 -0.07 6.69 -7.29
C LYS A 363 1.13 7.03 -8.15
N LEU A 364 2.27 7.25 -7.53
CA LEU A 364 3.54 7.49 -8.21
C LEU A 364 4.21 6.16 -8.57
N HIS A 365 4.72 6.03 -9.79
CA HIS A 365 5.50 4.85 -10.19
C HIS A 365 6.83 4.82 -9.40
N PRO A 366 7.35 3.66 -8.95
CA PRO A 366 8.54 3.61 -8.08
C PRO A 366 9.81 4.29 -8.61
N ASN A 367 9.95 4.45 -9.93
CA ASN A 367 11.06 5.17 -10.56
C ASN A 367 10.89 6.72 -10.57
N GLY A 368 9.75 7.25 -10.14
CA GLY A 368 9.42 8.68 -10.13
C GLY A 368 8.96 9.30 -11.46
N THR A 369 8.95 8.58 -12.58
CA THR A 369 8.77 9.19 -13.92
C THR A 369 7.32 9.29 -14.40
N VAL A 370 6.41 8.46 -13.88
CA VAL A 370 5.00 8.41 -14.29
C VAL A 370 4.10 8.38 -13.05
N ALA A 371 2.98 9.10 -13.10
CA ALA A 371 1.90 8.94 -12.13
C ALA A 371 0.67 8.32 -12.82
N ILE A 372 0.00 7.40 -12.12
CA ILE A 372 -1.34 6.95 -12.51
C ILE A 372 -2.38 7.56 -11.58
N PHE A 373 -3.54 7.91 -12.11
CA PHE A 373 -4.59 8.56 -11.32
C PHE A 373 -6.00 8.21 -11.80
N THR A 374 -6.96 8.25 -10.88
CA THR A 374 -8.39 8.14 -11.19
C THR A 374 -9.00 9.53 -11.34
N GLY A 375 -9.77 9.74 -12.39
CA GLY A 375 -10.31 11.07 -12.69
C GLY A 375 -11.41 11.09 -13.75
N ARG A 376 -12.05 12.25 -13.89
CA ARG A 376 -13.11 12.53 -14.85
C ARG A 376 -12.66 13.58 -15.87
N ALA A 377 -12.84 13.28 -17.15
CA ALA A 377 -12.58 14.20 -18.25
C ALA A 377 -13.54 15.40 -18.26
N SER A 378 -14.74 15.25 -17.68
CA SER A 378 -15.73 16.31 -17.54
C SER A 378 -16.78 15.97 -16.47
N PHE A 379 -17.58 16.96 -16.07
CA PHE A 379 -18.72 16.73 -15.17
C PHE A 379 -19.71 15.73 -15.79
N GLY A 380 -20.05 14.69 -15.01
CA GLY A 380 -20.96 13.62 -15.44
C GLY A 380 -20.30 12.46 -16.21
N ALA A 381 -19.04 12.57 -16.60
CA ALA A 381 -18.29 11.44 -17.19
C ALA A 381 -18.11 10.29 -16.17
N PRO A 382 -18.01 9.02 -16.62
CA PRO A 382 -17.51 7.94 -15.79
C PRO A 382 -16.12 8.25 -15.22
N ILE A 383 -15.76 7.59 -14.11
CA ILE A 383 -14.39 7.68 -13.60
C ILE A 383 -13.51 6.77 -14.45
N ALA A 384 -12.45 7.34 -15.00
CA ALA A 384 -11.45 6.63 -15.80
C ALA A 384 -10.09 6.65 -15.08
N LEU A 385 -9.21 5.76 -15.51
CA LEU A 385 -7.84 5.57 -15.07
C LEU A 385 -6.90 6.17 -16.12
N TRP A 386 -6.00 7.03 -15.66
CA TRP A 386 -5.11 7.82 -16.49
C TRP A 386 -3.64 7.59 -16.09
N ALA A 387 -2.71 7.72 -17.03
CA ALA A 387 -1.27 7.80 -16.79
C ALA A 387 -0.71 9.13 -17.31
N VAL A 388 0.22 9.76 -16.60
CA VAL A 388 0.86 11.01 -17.03
C VAL A 388 2.37 11.03 -16.69
N PRO A 389 3.24 11.48 -17.61
CA PRO A 389 4.64 11.75 -17.31
C PRO A 389 4.78 12.87 -16.27
N VAL A 390 5.56 12.64 -15.22
CA VAL A 390 5.70 13.58 -14.10
C VAL A 390 6.51 14.83 -14.48
N ASP A 391 7.33 14.75 -15.53
CA ASP A 391 8.02 15.89 -16.10
C ASP A 391 7.10 16.83 -16.92
N GLY A 392 5.88 16.38 -17.25
CA GLY A 392 4.94 17.08 -18.11
C GLY A 392 5.23 16.94 -19.61
N SER A 393 6.01 15.94 -20.04
CA SER A 393 6.41 15.78 -21.45
C SER A 393 5.25 15.45 -22.40
N ALA A 394 4.12 14.96 -21.88
CA ALA A 394 2.91 14.63 -22.64
C ALA A 394 1.66 14.82 -21.77
N ALA A 395 0.51 14.96 -22.43
CA ALA A 395 -0.79 14.97 -21.75
C ALA A 395 -1.15 13.57 -21.20
N PRO A 396 -2.09 13.47 -20.23
CA PRO A 396 -2.54 12.19 -19.69
C PRO A 396 -3.12 11.25 -20.74
N LEU A 397 -2.73 9.98 -20.67
CA LEU A 397 -3.23 8.87 -21.47
C LEU A 397 -4.33 8.12 -20.68
N GLU A 398 -5.51 7.95 -21.27
CA GLU A 398 -6.57 7.11 -20.70
C GLU A 398 -6.22 5.63 -20.89
N LEU A 399 -6.02 4.89 -19.80
CA LEU A 399 -5.60 3.49 -19.85
C LEU A 399 -6.77 2.53 -20.09
N ASN A 400 -7.93 2.79 -19.50
CA ASN A 400 -9.11 1.93 -19.65
C ASN A 400 -10.02 2.37 -20.82
N ALA A 401 -9.46 3.06 -21.83
CA ALA A 401 -10.22 3.53 -22.99
C ALA A 401 -10.91 2.36 -23.71
N GLY A 402 -12.24 2.42 -23.83
CA GLY A 402 -13.07 1.37 -24.43
C GLY A 402 -13.58 0.30 -23.45
N ASP A 403 -13.26 0.39 -22.16
CA ASP A 403 -13.92 -0.40 -21.11
C ASP A 403 -15.40 0.03 -21.00
N THR A 404 -16.33 -0.94 -21.08
CA THR A 404 -17.78 -0.69 -21.08
C THR A 404 -18.43 -0.85 -19.71
N ALA A 405 -17.65 -0.91 -18.62
CA ALA A 405 -18.17 -0.97 -17.26
C ALA A 405 -19.09 0.24 -16.96
N PRO A 406 -20.38 0.04 -16.59
CA PRO A 406 -21.37 1.12 -16.53
C PRO A 406 -21.05 2.20 -15.47
N TYR A 407 -20.27 1.85 -14.44
CA TYR A 407 -19.84 2.75 -13.38
C TYR A 407 -18.39 3.25 -13.53
N GLY A 408 -17.66 2.75 -14.54
CA GLY A 408 -16.23 3.01 -14.72
C GLY A 408 -15.34 2.39 -13.64
N VAL A 409 -14.19 3.01 -13.41
CA VAL A 409 -13.17 2.61 -12.42
C VAL A 409 -13.62 2.99 -11.00
N THR A 410 -13.40 2.10 -10.03
CA THR A 410 -13.74 2.33 -8.63
C THR A 410 -13.01 3.55 -8.06
N ASN A 411 -13.74 4.42 -7.35
CA ASN A 411 -13.15 5.58 -6.68
C ASN A 411 -12.55 5.23 -5.31
N HIS A 412 -11.55 4.35 -5.28
CA HIS A 412 -10.87 3.94 -4.05
C HIS A 412 -9.35 3.90 -4.26
N LEU A 413 -8.59 4.34 -3.26
CA LEU A 413 -7.12 4.38 -3.32
C LEU A 413 -6.52 2.97 -3.49
N ASP A 414 -7.12 1.93 -2.91
CA ASP A 414 -6.71 0.54 -3.09
C ASP A 414 -7.35 -0.14 -4.33
N GLY A 415 -8.14 0.60 -5.11
CA GLY A 415 -8.81 0.12 -6.34
C GLY A 415 -7.98 0.21 -7.63
N PHE A 416 -6.74 0.69 -7.57
CA PHE A 416 -5.81 0.69 -8.71
C PHE A 416 -4.36 0.69 -8.23
N GLY A 417 -3.41 0.27 -9.08
CA GLY A 417 -2.00 0.25 -8.74
C GLY A 417 -1.09 -0.34 -9.81
N PHE A 418 0.18 0.02 -9.76
CA PHE A 418 1.22 -0.58 -10.61
C PHE A 418 1.42 -2.06 -10.28
N ALA A 419 1.68 -2.83 -11.33
CA ALA A 419 1.97 -4.25 -11.30
C ALA A 419 3.09 -4.59 -12.29
N GLY A 420 3.51 -5.86 -12.34
CA GLY A 420 4.62 -6.26 -13.19
C GLY A 420 5.96 -5.79 -12.62
N GLN A 421 6.81 -5.19 -13.45
CA GLN A 421 7.94 -4.35 -13.04
C GLN A 421 7.55 -2.86 -12.99
N GLY A 422 6.24 -2.58 -12.91
CA GLY A 422 5.64 -1.24 -13.02
C GLY A 422 5.10 -0.91 -14.42
N ASP A 423 5.26 -1.84 -15.35
CA ASP A 423 4.83 -1.81 -16.76
C ASP A 423 3.35 -2.18 -16.99
N ILE A 424 2.68 -2.76 -16.00
CA ILE A 424 1.24 -3.05 -16.01
C ILE A 424 0.54 -2.21 -14.94
N VAL A 425 -0.70 -1.82 -15.18
CA VAL A 425 -1.60 -1.23 -14.18
C VAL A 425 -2.78 -2.16 -13.96
N VAL A 426 -3.04 -2.48 -12.69
CA VAL A 426 -4.18 -3.28 -12.25
C VAL A 426 -5.20 -2.35 -11.63
N TYR A 427 -6.48 -2.55 -11.90
CA TYR A 427 -7.56 -1.72 -11.40
C TYR A 427 -8.87 -2.48 -11.24
N THR A 428 -9.80 -1.94 -10.46
CA THR A 428 -11.15 -2.47 -10.32
C THR A 428 -12.22 -1.59 -10.94
N THR A 429 -13.26 -2.23 -11.48
CA THR A 429 -14.48 -1.57 -11.98
C THR A 429 -15.71 -2.07 -11.25
N GLY A 430 -16.82 -1.34 -11.44
CA GLY A 430 -18.11 -1.63 -10.80
C GLY A 430 -18.24 -0.96 -9.44
N ARG A 431 -19.17 -1.49 -8.64
CA ARG A 431 -19.47 -1.06 -7.28
C ARG A 431 -19.57 -2.30 -6.40
N GLU A 432 -19.46 -2.16 -5.09
CA GLU A 432 -20.01 -3.16 -4.17
C GLU A 432 -21.50 -2.86 -3.97
N GLY A 433 -22.37 -3.71 -4.50
CA GLY A 433 -23.82 -3.61 -4.37
C GLY A 433 -24.36 -4.08 -3.01
N ASP A 434 -25.66 -3.87 -2.82
CA ASP A 434 -26.42 -4.51 -1.73
C ASP A 434 -26.47 -6.04 -1.94
N ASP A 435 -26.68 -6.81 -0.86
CA ASP A 435 -26.70 -8.28 -0.91
C ASP A 435 -28.12 -8.82 -1.22
N PRO A 436 -28.34 -9.58 -2.31
CA PRO A 436 -27.36 -10.05 -3.30
C PRO A 436 -27.10 -9.03 -4.43
N PRO A 437 -25.85 -8.88 -4.91
CA PRO A 437 -25.54 -7.94 -5.98
C PRO A 437 -26.14 -8.39 -7.31
N GLU A 438 -26.71 -7.44 -8.07
CA GLU A 438 -27.01 -7.64 -9.49
C GLU A 438 -25.69 -7.77 -10.29
N PRO A 439 -25.68 -8.39 -11.49
CA PRO A 439 -24.45 -8.64 -12.26
C PRO A 439 -23.61 -7.40 -12.58
N GLU A 440 -24.26 -6.24 -12.71
CA GLU A 440 -23.64 -4.91 -12.89
C GLU A 440 -23.03 -4.31 -11.62
N ASP A 441 -23.42 -4.78 -10.44
CA ASP A 441 -22.96 -4.36 -9.10
C ASP A 441 -21.90 -5.31 -8.51
N MET A 442 -21.16 -6.00 -9.39
CA MET A 442 -20.08 -6.91 -9.03
C MET A 442 -18.74 -6.23 -9.25
N LEU A 443 -17.83 -6.27 -8.27
CA LEU A 443 -16.47 -5.79 -8.45
C LEU A 443 -15.69 -6.75 -9.35
N GLN A 444 -15.06 -6.19 -10.39
CA GLN A 444 -14.24 -6.92 -11.36
C GLN A 444 -12.82 -6.39 -11.33
N LEU A 445 -11.84 -7.27 -11.56
CA LEU A 445 -10.42 -6.97 -11.51
C LEU A 445 -9.84 -7.02 -12.92
N HIS A 446 -9.21 -5.92 -13.35
CA HIS A 446 -8.69 -5.73 -14.70
C HIS A 446 -7.20 -5.39 -14.66
N ALA A 447 -6.51 -5.67 -15.77
CA ALA A 447 -5.12 -5.31 -15.98
C ALA A 447 -4.92 -4.74 -17.40
N VAL A 448 -4.10 -3.70 -17.50
CA VAL A 448 -3.79 -3.01 -18.77
C VAL A 448 -2.32 -2.55 -18.77
N PRO A 449 -1.60 -2.60 -19.91
CA PRO A 449 -0.26 -2.02 -20.00
C PRO A 449 -0.24 -0.52 -19.67
N LEU A 450 0.80 -0.05 -18.99
CA LEU A 450 0.97 1.36 -18.61
C LEU A 450 1.05 2.31 -19.83
N ASP A 451 1.44 1.80 -20.99
CA ASP A 451 1.51 2.51 -22.26
C ASP A 451 0.25 2.36 -23.14
N ALA A 452 -0.79 1.66 -22.65
CA ALA A 452 -1.98 1.26 -23.38
C ALA A 452 -1.70 0.53 -24.72
N SER A 453 -0.56 -0.16 -24.83
CA SER A 453 -0.17 -0.93 -26.04
C SER A 453 -1.09 -2.13 -26.36
N ALA A 454 -1.92 -2.55 -25.40
CA ALA A 454 -2.99 -3.53 -25.56
C ALA A 454 -4.23 -3.06 -24.79
N PRO A 455 -5.45 -3.46 -25.21
CA PRO A 455 -6.67 -3.14 -24.46
C PRO A 455 -6.66 -3.79 -23.08
N SER A 456 -7.41 -3.19 -22.15
CA SER A 456 -7.61 -3.76 -20.82
C SER A 456 -8.23 -5.17 -20.87
N GLN A 457 -7.79 -6.03 -19.95
CA GLN A 457 -8.26 -7.40 -19.82
C GLN A 457 -8.74 -7.66 -18.38
N ARG A 458 -9.94 -8.23 -18.24
CA ARG A 458 -10.42 -8.81 -16.98
C ARG A 458 -9.56 -10.03 -16.58
N ILE A 459 -9.03 -10.02 -15.36
CA ILE A 459 -8.11 -11.04 -14.82
C ILE A 459 -8.66 -11.82 -13.62
N ASP A 460 -9.76 -11.40 -13.00
CA ASP A 460 -10.50 -12.28 -12.10
C ASP A 460 -11.20 -13.41 -12.88
N GLY A 461 -11.29 -14.59 -12.26
CA GLY A 461 -11.93 -15.75 -12.88
C GLY A 461 -13.46 -15.73 -12.72
N PRO A 462 -14.18 -16.66 -13.38
CA PRO A 462 -15.62 -16.74 -13.27
C PRO A 462 -16.06 -16.98 -11.82
N THR A 463 -17.03 -16.19 -11.37
CA THR A 463 -17.63 -16.26 -10.03
C THR A 463 -18.91 -17.09 -10.04
N VAL A 464 -19.27 -17.64 -8.88
CA VAL A 464 -20.62 -18.15 -8.63
C VAL A 464 -21.63 -17.00 -8.56
N ARG A 465 -22.92 -17.29 -8.75
CA ARG A 465 -24.00 -16.30 -8.59
C ARG A 465 -23.94 -15.69 -7.19
N GLY A 466 -23.82 -14.36 -7.11
CA GLY A 466 -23.66 -13.60 -5.86
C GLY A 466 -22.20 -13.27 -5.48
N GLY A 467 -21.23 -14.10 -5.91
CA GLY A 467 -19.82 -13.96 -5.54
C GLY A 467 -19.09 -12.88 -6.34
N SER A 468 -18.31 -12.03 -5.68
CA SER A 468 -17.64 -10.85 -6.22
C SER A 468 -16.15 -10.84 -5.81
N VAL A 469 -15.34 -9.97 -6.42
CA VAL A 469 -14.11 -9.51 -5.76
C VAL A 469 -14.52 -8.76 -4.47
N ARG A 470 -13.76 -8.92 -3.38
CA ARG A 470 -14.09 -8.41 -2.05
C ARG A 470 -12.96 -7.57 -1.46
N TYR A 471 -13.33 -6.57 -0.67
CA TYR A 471 -12.42 -5.83 0.21
C TYR A 471 -11.99 -6.69 1.42
N THR A 472 -10.75 -6.53 1.89
CA THR A 472 -10.36 -7.03 3.23
C THR A 472 -10.85 -6.12 4.35
N GLY A 473 -11.17 -6.68 5.51
CA GLY A 473 -11.10 -5.97 6.79
C GLY A 473 -12.39 -5.33 7.31
N ASP A 474 -12.34 -4.96 8.59
CA ASP A 474 -13.42 -4.40 9.41
C ASP A 474 -13.47 -2.86 9.40
N THR A 475 -12.62 -2.23 8.59
CA THR A 475 -12.37 -0.80 8.56
C THR A 475 -12.38 -0.28 7.12
N PHE A 476 -12.81 0.98 6.92
CA PHE A 476 -13.11 1.64 5.63
C PHE A 476 -11.90 1.86 4.68
N ARG A 477 -10.86 1.03 4.74
CA ARG A 477 -9.66 1.05 3.89
C ARG A 477 -9.31 -0.39 3.49
N GLY A 478 -10.20 -1.00 2.73
CA GLY A 478 -10.07 -2.40 2.37
C GLY A 478 -9.07 -2.63 1.25
N ILE A 479 -8.16 -3.57 1.46
CA ILE A 479 -7.27 -4.06 0.41
C ILE A 479 -8.13 -4.86 -0.57
N ILE A 480 -8.17 -4.46 -1.83
CA ILE A 480 -8.81 -5.24 -2.89
C ILE A 480 -7.82 -6.27 -3.44
N PHE A 481 -6.58 -5.83 -3.70
CA PHE A 481 -5.53 -6.68 -4.23
C PHE A 481 -4.12 -6.31 -3.74
N ARG A 482 -3.19 -7.24 -3.96
CA ARG A 482 -1.75 -7.06 -3.83
C ARG A 482 -1.06 -7.65 -5.04
N VAL A 483 -0.08 -6.95 -5.59
CA VAL A 483 0.79 -7.50 -6.64
C VAL A 483 1.88 -8.31 -5.97
N ALA A 484 2.14 -9.52 -6.48
CA ALA A 484 3.31 -10.27 -6.04
C ALA A 484 4.58 -9.60 -6.58
N ALA A 485 5.55 -9.26 -5.74
CA ALA A 485 6.77 -8.52 -6.15
C ALA A 485 7.62 -9.25 -7.21
N ASN A 486 7.34 -10.54 -7.46
CA ASN A 486 7.85 -11.27 -8.62
C ASN A 486 7.33 -10.75 -9.99
N GLY A 487 6.40 -9.80 -10.00
CA GLY A 487 5.87 -9.14 -11.20
C GLY A 487 5.01 -10.01 -12.11
N LYS A 488 4.56 -11.19 -11.66
CA LYS A 488 3.84 -12.15 -12.52
C LYS A 488 2.40 -12.40 -12.11
N ARG A 489 1.99 -11.95 -10.91
CA ARG A 489 0.69 -12.26 -10.31
C ARG A 489 0.06 -11.09 -9.57
N VAL A 490 -1.26 -11.04 -9.61
CA VAL A 490 -2.09 -10.28 -8.67
C VAL A 490 -2.76 -11.27 -7.73
N LEU A 491 -2.74 -10.98 -6.44
CA LEU A 491 -3.48 -11.70 -5.41
C LEU A 491 -4.64 -10.83 -4.94
N TYR A 492 -5.82 -11.42 -4.85
CA TYR A 492 -7.06 -10.73 -4.50
C TYR A 492 -7.96 -11.63 -3.66
N LEU A 493 -8.87 -11.03 -2.89
CA LEU A 493 -9.93 -11.75 -2.20
C LEU A 493 -11.21 -11.77 -3.03
N ALA A 494 -11.90 -12.89 -3.03
CA ALA A 494 -13.21 -13.03 -3.64
C ALA A 494 -13.99 -14.20 -3.02
N ASP A 495 -15.32 -14.15 -3.05
CA ASP A 495 -16.19 -15.31 -2.82
C ASP A 495 -16.51 -16.03 -4.14
N GLN A 496 -15.46 -16.22 -4.95
CA GLN A 496 -15.56 -16.64 -6.35
C GLN A 496 -16.04 -18.10 -6.50
N ARG A 497 -15.69 -19.04 -5.62
CA ARG A 497 -16.15 -20.44 -5.71
C ARG A 497 -17.33 -20.77 -4.79
N MET A 498 -17.57 -19.97 -3.76
CA MET A 498 -18.65 -20.17 -2.80
C MET A 498 -19.09 -18.81 -2.26
N ASP A 499 -20.31 -18.42 -2.60
CA ASP A 499 -20.92 -17.14 -2.19
C ASP A 499 -20.83 -16.95 -0.67
N ARG A 500 -20.48 -15.73 -0.24
CA ARG A 500 -20.23 -15.33 1.15
C ARG A 500 -19.08 -16.07 1.87
N VAL A 501 -18.29 -16.88 1.16
CA VAL A 501 -17.04 -17.46 1.69
C VAL A 501 -15.85 -16.80 1.01
N VAL A 502 -15.16 -15.91 1.72
CA VAL A 502 -14.06 -15.12 1.19
C VAL A 502 -12.79 -15.97 1.09
N GLU A 503 -12.32 -16.18 -0.13
CA GLU A 503 -11.16 -17.00 -0.46
C GLU A 503 -10.03 -16.13 -1.04
N LEU A 504 -8.77 -16.58 -0.90
CA LEU A 504 -7.62 -15.94 -1.55
C LEU A 504 -7.41 -16.55 -2.93
N PHE A 505 -7.25 -15.70 -3.95
CA PHE A 505 -6.97 -16.09 -5.33
C PHE A 505 -5.68 -15.46 -5.85
N GLY A 506 -5.05 -16.13 -6.82
CA GLY A 506 -4.01 -15.56 -7.67
C GLY A 506 -4.45 -15.54 -9.13
N ALA A 507 -4.18 -14.44 -9.84
CA ALA A 507 -4.38 -14.29 -11.29
C ALA A 507 -3.06 -13.97 -12.00
N PRO A 508 -2.80 -14.51 -13.20
CA PRO A 508 -1.66 -14.10 -14.02
C PRO A 508 -1.86 -12.68 -14.56
N LEU A 509 -0.80 -11.88 -14.48
CA LEU A 509 -0.73 -10.62 -15.22
C LEU A 509 -0.58 -10.91 -16.72
N PRO A 510 -1.13 -10.06 -17.60
CA PRO A 510 -0.82 -10.13 -19.03
C PRO A 510 0.67 -9.87 -19.24
N ASN A 511 1.26 -10.49 -20.27
CA ASN A 511 2.62 -10.15 -20.68
C ASN A 511 2.61 -8.71 -21.24
N ALA A 512 3.35 -7.80 -20.60
CA ALA A 512 3.76 -6.58 -21.30
C ALA A 512 4.54 -6.97 -22.56
N SER A 513 4.32 -6.29 -23.67
CA SER A 513 5.08 -6.57 -24.89
C SER A 513 6.56 -6.18 -24.68
N GLU A 514 7.51 -7.02 -25.10
CA GLU A 514 8.96 -6.80 -24.87
C GLU A 514 9.54 -5.54 -25.55
N GLY A 515 8.71 -4.73 -26.21
CA GLY A 515 9.06 -3.41 -26.77
C GLY A 515 8.99 -2.24 -25.79
N GLY A 516 8.36 -2.42 -24.62
CA GLY A 516 7.98 -1.36 -23.66
C GLY A 516 9.09 -0.64 -22.89
N ARG A 517 10.28 -0.43 -23.47
CA ARG A 517 11.13 0.68 -23.01
C ARG A 517 10.48 1.98 -23.50
N PHE A 518 10.44 3.02 -22.66
CA PHE A 518 10.01 4.38 -23.03
C PHE A 518 10.94 4.99 -24.11
N GLY A 519 10.80 4.51 -25.34
CA GLY A 519 11.55 4.93 -26.52
C GLY A 519 10.88 6.12 -27.18
N ARG A 520 10.97 7.30 -26.54
CA ARG A 520 10.44 8.60 -27.01
C ARG A 520 8.96 8.59 -27.42
N PHE A 521 8.13 9.21 -26.57
CA PHE A 521 6.84 9.76 -27.00
C PHE A 521 7.00 10.48 -28.35
N ARG A 522 6.11 10.20 -29.31
CA ARG A 522 6.05 10.80 -30.64
C ARG A 522 4.79 11.63 -30.79
#